data_AF-A0A0F4LM88-F1
#
_entry.id   AF-A0A0F4LM88-F1
#
_cell.length_a   1.000
_cell.length_b   1.000
_cell.length_c   1.000
_cell.angle_alpha   90.00
_cell.angle_beta   90.00
_cell.angle_gamma   90.00
#
_symmetry.space_group_name_H-M   'P 1'
#
loop_
_entity.id
_entity.type
_entity.pdbx_description
1 polymer ?
#
loop_
_entity_poly.entity_id
_entity_poly.type
_entity_poly.pdbx_seq_one_letter_code
_entity_poly.pdbx_strand_id
1 'polypeptide(L)'
;MPWSQNGAKTICARYKDPVLRGYSAVIVKDSINREFSENENLITPERVTTMIVRFPRFILPEWNTHRVFSRNSASSRARSIKTTVKPVMKQPVIPLWTINHKGMTGPFADSERAKRSTANWLHSRDKAVLGMFRQLMNEEEVPYDAEASDWEKFADKYDEAYKNDAVPASWNDAHKQDCNRLIEPWMWHETLVTSTYWQNFLDLRIAAGVQPEMEATAILIKAVLKASPKYGTLKKRVMHVPFVDVEENDLLSWERLEPVLLQSASECARISYHDRSQMKNRNGSNLGKRLLTEKHMSPFEHIAWSAKSSDWEKISALKEKMTDLLEKHPDCPPDKIAGSLTSNLSENWLQFRRVIENREQ
;
A
#
# COMPACT_ATOMS: atom_id res chain seq x y z
N MET A 1 -13.09 -1.85 14.26
CA MET A 1 -12.53 -1.58 12.92
C MET A 1 -12.57 -2.85 12.11
N PRO A 2 -12.62 -2.74 10.77
CA PRO A 2 -13.17 -3.80 9.94
C PRO A 2 -12.43 -5.13 9.92
N TRP A 3 -11.18 -5.14 10.38
CA TRP A 3 -10.25 -6.25 10.20
C TRP A 3 -10.06 -7.02 11.52
N SER A 4 -11.16 -7.58 12.04
CA SER A 4 -11.35 -8.70 13.00
C SER A 4 -12.72 -8.56 13.71
N GLN A 5 -13.30 -9.67 14.22
CA GLN A 5 -14.51 -9.60 15.07
C GLN A 5 -14.27 -8.79 16.37
N ASN A 6 -13.01 -8.69 16.82
CA ASN A 6 -12.62 -8.00 18.05
C ASN A 6 -12.25 -6.52 17.87
N GLY A 7 -12.40 -5.98 16.65
CA GLY A 7 -12.61 -4.54 16.44
C GLY A 7 -11.42 -3.59 16.66
N ALA A 8 -10.20 -4.03 16.90
CA ALA A 8 -9.09 -3.10 17.18
C ALA A 8 -8.56 -2.41 15.91
N LYS A 9 -8.51 -1.07 15.91
CA LYS A 9 -7.49 -0.36 15.13
C LYS A 9 -6.15 -0.82 15.73
N THR A 10 -5.20 -1.30 14.94
CA THR A 10 -3.89 -1.68 15.47
C THR A 10 -3.17 -0.39 15.88
N ILE A 11 -2.69 0.44 14.96
CA ILE A 11 -2.16 1.79 15.26
C ILE A 11 -2.29 2.69 14.03
N CYS A 12 -2.62 3.97 14.23
CA CYS A 12 -2.66 4.97 13.16
C CYS A 12 -1.93 6.25 13.57
N ALA A 13 -1.12 6.80 12.68
CA ALA A 13 -0.54 8.14 12.80
C ALA A 13 -1.02 9.03 11.65
N ARG A 14 -1.41 10.26 11.99
CA ARG A 14 -1.82 11.34 11.08
C ARG A 14 -1.30 12.66 11.65
N TYR A 15 -1.04 13.63 10.78
CA TYR A 15 -0.74 14.98 11.22
C TYR A 15 -2.00 15.72 11.67
N LYS A 16 -1.84 16.60 12.66
CA LYS A 16 -2.88 17.58 13.04
C LYS A 16 -2.84 18.83 12.16
N ASP A 17 -1.70 19.11 11.54
CA ASP A 17 -1.52 20.24 10.63
C ASP A 17 -2.46 20.11 9.41
N PRO A 18 -3.26 21.13 9.08
CA PRO A 18 -4.17 21.09 7.94
C PRO A 18 -3.50 20.84 6.58
N VAL A 19 -2.26 21.30 6.37
CA VAL A 19 -1.49 21.09 5.14
C VAL A 19 -1.08 19.62 4.99
N LEU A 20 -0.76 18.98 6.12
CA LEU A 20 -0.31 17.60 6.18
C LEU A 20 -1.44 16.58 6.46
N ARG A 21 -2.70 17.02 6.56
CA ARG A 21 -3.85 16.17 6.95
C ARG A 21 -4.06 14.95 6.04
N GLY A 22 -3.54 15.01 4.81
CA GLY A 22 -3.66 13.94 3.83
C GLY A 22 -2.72 12.76 4.06
N TYR A 23 -1.63 12.95 4.79
CA TYR A 23 -0.67 11.87 5.08
C TYR A 23 -1.22 10.96 6.18
N SER A 24 -0.97 9.66 6.05
CA SER A 24 -1.28 8.71 7.12
C SER A 24 -0.43 7.45 7.03
N ALA A 25 -0.10 6.88 8.18
CA ALA A 25 0.41 5.52 8.29
C ALA A 25 -0.52 4.73 9.23
N VAL A 26 -0.89 3.52 8.84
CA VAL A 26 -1.77 2.64 9.62
C VAL A 26 -1.15 1.25 9.64
N ILE A 27 -0.75 0.76 10.82
CA ILE A 27 -0.34 -0.63 10.97
C ILE A 27 -1.59 -1.50 10.76
N VAL A 28 -1.48 -2.46 9.84
CA VAL A 28 -2.49 -3.50 9.60
C VAL A 28 -2.16 -4.71 10.45
N LYS A 29 -0.91 -5.18 10.37
CA LYS A 29 -0.42 -6.33 11.11
C LYS A 29 1.02 -6.08 11.55
N ASP A 30 1.35 -6.58 12.71
CA ASP A 30 2.69 -6.53 13.28
C ASP A 30 2.99 -7.86 13.95
N SER A 31 4.09 -8.50 13.56
CA SER A 31 4.49 -9.82 14.05
C SER A 31 5.98 -9.86 14.36
N ILE A 32 6.34 -10.64 15.38
CA ILE A 32 7.71 -10.88 15.82
C ILE A 32 7.95 -12.39 15.88
N ASN A 33 9.11 -12.86 15.45
CA ASN A 33 9.44 -14.29 15.47
C ASN A 33 10.26 -14.73 16.70
N ARG A 34 10.52 -13.82 17.65
CA ARG A 34 11.16 -14.08 18.95
C ARG A 34 10.47 -13.29 20.05
N GLU A 35 10.67 -13.70 21.30
CA GLU A 35 10.27 -12.88 22.45
C GLU A 35 11.22 -11.68 22.58
N PHE A 36 10.66 -10.52 22.93
CA PHE A 36 11.41 -9.30 23.17
C PHE A 36 11.21 -8.82 24.61
N SER A 37 12.25 -8.24 25.20
CA SER A 37 12.14 -7.53 26.48
C SER A 37 11.63 -6.10 26.28
N GLU A 38 11.06 -5.49 27.32
CA GLU A 38 10.51 -4.12 27.27
C GLU A 38 11.55 -3.05 26.89
N ASN A 39 12.84 -3.33 27.05
CA ASN A 39 13.94 -2.39 26.80
C ASN A 39 14.59 -2.54 25.41
N GLU A 40 14.15 -3.49 24.58
CA GLU A 40 14.75 -3.70 23.26
C GLU A 40 14.23 -2.70 22.22
N ASN A 41 15.14 -2.26 21.33
CA ASN A 41 14.72 -1.57 20.11
C ASN A 41 14.00 -2.56 19.21
N LEU A 42 12.73 -2.29 18.91
CA LEU A 42 11.84 -3.21 18.22
C LEU A 42 11.79 -3.01 16.70
N ILE A 43 12.65 -2.15 16.14
CA ILE A 43 12.78 -2.02 14.69
C ILE A 43 13.95 -2.90 14.25
N THR A 44 13.69 -4.21 14.12
CA THR A 44 14.71 -5.21 13.80
C THR A 44 14.27 -6.14 12.68
N PRO A 45 15.20 -6.87 12.03
CA PRO A 45 14.87 -7.87 11.02
C PRO A 45 13.93 -8.99 11.49
N GLU A 46 13.85 -9.27 12.80
CA GLU A 46 12.96 -10.27 13.40
C GLU A 46 11.49 -9.83 13.46
N ARG A 47 11.22 -8.54 13.25
CA ARG A 47 9.89 -7.96 13.25
C ARG A 47 9.44 -7.64 11.83
N VAL A 48 8.32 -8.20 11.44
CA VAL A 48 7.66 -7.89 10.17
C VAL A 48 6.40 -7.07 10.44
N THR A 49 6.28 -5.94 9.74
CA THR A 49 5.12 -5.05 9.87
C THR A 49 4.52 -4.79 8.51
N THR A 50 3.20 -4.90 8.42
CA THR A 50 2.39 -4.53 7.26
C THR A 50 1.63 -3.24 7.58
N MET A 51 1.74 -2.23 6.72
CA MET A 51 1.10 -0.93 6.90
C MET A 51 0.37 -0.48 5.64
N ILE A 52 -0.71 0.28 5.82
CA ILE A 52 -1.26 1.16 4.79
C ILE A 52 -0.62 2.53 4.97
N VAL A 53 0.02 3.03 3.92
CA VAL A 53 0.67 4.35 3.93
C VAL A 53 0.05 5.20 2.81
N ARG A 54 -0.34 6.42 3.17
CA ARG A 54 -0.90 7.43 2.26
C ARG A 54 0.05 8.61 2.16
N PHE A 55 0.45 8.95 0.94
CA PHE A 55 1.44 9.99 0.64
C PHE A 55 1.21 10.59 -0.75
N PRO A 56 1.86 11.70 -1.14
CA PRO A 56 1.74 12.29 -2.48
C PRO A 56 2.15 11.36 -3.62
N ARG A 57 1.34 11.27 -4.68
CA ARG A 57 1.64 10.38 -5.81
C ARG A 57 2.98 10.68 -6.49
N PHE A 58 3.43 11.94 -6.47
CA PHE A 58 4.69 12.36 -7.08
C PHE A 58 5.94 11.84 -6.36
N ILE A 59 5.87 11.40 -5.09
CA ILE A 59 7.01 10.75 -4.41
C ILE A 59 7.06 9.24 -4.62
N LEU A 60 6.09 8.65 -5.37
CA LEU A 60 6.08 7.21 -5.63
C LEU A 60 7.37 6.69 -6.31
N PRO A 61 8.02 7.41 -7.26
CA PRO A 61 9.28 6.96 -7.82
C PRO A 61 10.37 6.77 -6.76
N GLU A 62 10.53 7.74 -5.84
CA GLU A 62 11.47 7.67 -4.73
C GLU A 62 11.10 6.54 -3.76
N TRP A 63 9.81 6.40 -3.41
CA TRP A 63 9.30 5.29 -2.60
C TRP A 63 9.66 3.93 -3.21
N ASN A 64 9.57 3.81 -4.53
CA ASN A 64 9.78 2.55 -5.24
C ASN A 64 11.26 2.13 -5.34
N THR A 65 12.21 3.01 -5.01
CA THR A 65 13.64 2.66 -4.92
C THR A 65 13.96 1.72 -3.75
N HIS A 66 13.08 1.64 -2.75
CA HIS A 66 13.23 0.72 -1.62
C HIS A 66 12.86 -0.70 -2.04
N ARG A 67 13.87 -1.49 -2.40
CA ARG A 67 13.72 -2.86 -2.92
C ARG A 67 13.25 -3.88 -1.86
N VAL A 68 13.49 -3.60 -0.59
CA VAL A 68 13.14 -4.45 0.56
C VAL A 68 11.68 -4.31 1.04
N PHE A 69 10.81 -3.81 0.16
CA PHE A 69 9.39 -3.61 0.41
C PHE A 69 8.53 -4.52 -0.47
N SER A 70 7.67 -5.33 0.16
CA SER A 70 6.53 -5.96 -0.53
C SER A 70 5.45 -4.92 -0.67
N ARG A 71 4.85 -4.78 -1.86
CA ARG A 71 3.96 -3.63 -2.16
C ARG A 71 2.73 -4.05 -2.97
N ASN A 72 1.57 -3.61 -2.48
CA ASN A 72 0.38 -3.41 -3.31
C ASN A 72 0.03 -1.92 -3.32
N SER A 73 -0.23 -1.38 -4.52
CA SER A 73 -0.48 0.04 -4.73
C SER A 73 -1.87 0.26 -5.30
N ALA A 74 -2.55 1.31 -4.85
CA ALA A 74 -3.81 1.72 -5.42
C ALA A 74 -3.64 2.20 -6.86
N SER A 75 -4.29 1.53 -7.82
CA SER A 75 -4.17 1.85 -9.23
C SER A 75 -5.24 2.86 -9.70
N SER A 76 -4.80 4.02 -10.19
CA SER A 76 -5.67 4.99 -10.87
C SER A 76 -6.27 4.42 -12.17
N ARG A 77 -5.63 3.41 -12.76
CA ARG A 77 -6.13 2.70 -13.95
C ARG A 77 -7.35 1.84 -13.64
N ALA A 78 -7.45 1.34 -12.41
CA ALA A 78 -8.54 0.46 -11.98
C ALA A 78 -9.77 1.24 -11.48
N ARG A 79 -9.59 2.45 -10.97
CA ARG A 79 -10.67 3.28 -10.41
C ARG A 79 -11.48 3.98 -11.51
N SER A 80 -12.71 4.40 -11.22
CA SER A 80 -13.48 5.25 -12.15
C SER A 80 -12.89 6.66 -12.21
N ILE A 81 -13.22 7.42 -13.27
CA ILE A 81 -12.79 8.81 -13.41
C ILE A 81 -13.30 9.62 -12.22
N LYS A 82 -14.61 9.54 -11.92
CA LYS A 82 -15.21 10.24 -10.77
C LYS A 82 -14.52 9.94 -9.44
N THR A 83 -14.16 8.67 -9.21
CA THR A 83 -13.45 8.24 -7.99
C THR A 83 -12.04 8.84 -7.90
N THR A 84 -11.38 9.02 -9.05
CA THR A 84 -10.00 9.51 -9.14
C THR A 84 -9.92 11.03 -9.04
N VAL A 85 -10.80 11.76 -9.73
CA VAL A 85 -10.79 13.24 -9.78
C VAL A 85 -11.39 13.88 -8.51
N LYS A 86 -12.34 13.22 -7.83
CA LYS A 86 -12.95 13.74 -6.60
C LYS A 86 -11.93 14.15 -5.52
N PRO A 87 -10.96 13.30 -5.11
CA PRO A 87 -9.95 13.72 -4.13
C PRO A 87 -9.04 14.81 -4.67
N VAL A 88 -8.73 14.85 -5.97
CA VAL A 88 -7.96 15.95 -6.58
C VAL A 88 -8.69 17.28 -6.42
N MET A 89 -10.00 17.31 -6.58
CA MET A 89 -10.77 18.55 -6.45
C MET A 89 -11.04 18.95 -5.00
N LYS A 90 -11.40 17.99 -4.13
CA LYS A 90 -11.82 18.26 -2.75
C LYS A 90 -10.67 18.32 -1.75
N GLN A 91 -9.63 17.51 -1.94
CA GLN A 91 -8.46 17.42 -1.04
C GLN A 91 -7.17 17.13 -1.83
N PRO A 92 -6.76 18.04 -2.73
CA PRO A 92 -5.54 17.86 -3.52
C PRO A 92 -4.32 17.74 -2.61
N VAL A 93 -3.28 17.08 -3.12
CA VAL A 93 -1.94 17.26 -2.56
C VAL A 93 -1.51 18.71 -2.76
N ILE A 94 -1.00 19.32 -1.70
CA ILE A 94 -0.28 20.59 -1.74
C ILE A 94 1.18 20.29 -1.40
N PRO A 95 2.16 20.63 -2.27
CA PRO A 95 3.57 20.48 -1.96
C PRO A 95 3.98 21.26 -0.72
N LEU A 96 4.99 20.74 -0.02
CA LEU A 96 5.65 21.46 1.06
C LEU A 96 6.65 22.43 0.43
N TRP A 97 6.18 23.66 0.22
CA TRP A 97 6.91 24.66 -0.54
C TRP A 97 8.28 24.97 0.08
N THR A 98 9.32 24.75 -0.70
CA THR A 98 10.70 25.15 -0.40
C THR A 98 11.15 26.25 -1.37
N ILE A 99 12.17 27.00 -0.97
CA ILE A 99 12.77 28.06 -1.78
C ILE A 99 13.82 27.45 -2.70
N ASN A 100 13.79 27.87 -3.97
CA ASN A 100 14.80 27.48 -4.94
C ASN A 100 16.20 27.90 -4.46
N HIS A 101 17.16 26.97 -4.51
CA HIS A 101 18.53 27.17 -4.09
C HIS A 101 19.42 26.12 -4.79
N LYS A 102 20.75 26.27 -4.74
CA LYS A 102 21.67 25.26 -5.26
C LYS A 102 21.69 24.03 -4.34
N GLY A 103 21.41 22.85 -4.88
CA GLY A 103 21.36 21.60 -4.13
C GLY A 103 20.07 20.83 -4.38
N MET A 104 19.83 19.77 -3.60
CA MET A 104 18.63 18.92 -3.75
C MET A 104 17.39 19.46 -3.03
N THR A 105 17.53 20.18 -1.91
CA THR A 105 16.40 20.59 -1.05
C THR A 105 16.61 21.94 -0.37
N GLY A 106 15.63 22.85 -0.48
CA GLY A 106 15.75 24.22 0.02
C GLY A 106 15.08 24.46 1.37
N PRO A 107 15.32 25.63 1.99
CA PRO A 107 14.59 26.02 3.18
C PRO A 107 13.10 26.18 2.85
N PHE A 108 12.22 25.95 3.82
CA PHE A 108 10.78 26.16 3.64
C PHE A 108 10.46 27.62 3.28
N ALA A 109 9.47 27.77 2.43
CA ALA A 109 8.94 29.08 2.08
C ALA A 109 8.23 29.73 3.28
N ASP A 110 8.30 31.06 3.37
CA ASP A 110 7.43 31.82 4.27
C ASP A 110 5.95 31.66 3.90
N SER A 111 5.07 32.06 4.82
CA SER A 111 3.62 31.90 4.67
C SER A 111 3.07 32.61 3.43
N GLU A 112 3.59 33.78 3.07
CA GLU A 112 3.11 34.57 1.95
C GLU A 112 3.51 33.96 0.60
N ARG A 113 4.75 33.48 0.48
CA ARG A 113 5.21 32.72 -0.69
C ARG A 113 4.46 31.41 -0.83
N ALA A 114 4.30 30.66 0.25
CA ALA A 114 3.56 29.41 0.26
C ALA A 114 2.10 29.59 -0.19
N LYS A 115 1.42 30.66 0.26
CA LYS A 115 0.07 31.01 -0.19
C LYS A 115 0.02 31.27 -1.70
N ARG A 116 0.92 32.10 -2.24
CA ARG A 116 0.96 32.40 -3.69
C ARG A 116 1.26 31.16 -4.53
N SER A 117 2.24 30.34 -4.12
CA SER A 117 2.56 29.08 -4.81
C SER A 117 1.39 28.10 -4.78
N THR A 118 0.68 28.01 -3.65
CA THR A 118 -0.52 27.18 -3.52
C THR A 118 -1.64 27.65 -4.45
N ALA A 119 -1.87 28.96 -4.58
CA ALA A 119 -2.87 29.50 -5.50
C ALA A 119 -2.55 29.12 -6.97
N ASN A 120 -1.29 29.29 -7.40
CA ASN A 120 -0.85 28.90 -8.73
C ASN A 120 -0.95 27.38 -8.95
N TRP A 121 -0.60 26.59 -7.94
CA TRP A 121 -0.70 25.13 -7.98
C TRP A 121 -2.12 24.64 -8.19
N LEU A 122 -3.09 25.26 -7.51
CA LEU A 122 -4.51 24.95 -7.66
C LEU A 122 -5.06 25.46 -9.00
N HIS A 123 -4.60 26.60 -9.48
CA HIS A 123 -4.95 27.07 -10.82
C HIS A 123 -4.48 26.07 -11.90
N SER A 124 -3.25 25.58 -11.80
CA SER A 124 -2.72 24.55 -12.71
C SER A 124 -3.48 23.23 -12.61
N ARG A 125 -3.92 22.84 -11.41
CA ARG A 125 -4.79 21.66 -11.20
C ARG A 125 -6.06 21.78 -12.03
N ASP A 126 -6.70 22.94 -11.94
CA ASP A 126 -8.00 23.18 -12.57
C ASP A 126 -7.88 23.06 -14.09
N LYS A 127 -6.82 23.63 -14.67
CA LYS A 127 -6.50 23.47 -16.10
C LYS A 127 -6.20 22.01 -16.48
N ALA A 128 -5.45 21.28 -15.64
CA ALA A 128 -5.14 19.87 -15.89
C ALA A 128 -6.38 18.97 -15.81
N VAL A 129 -7.29 19.22 -14.87
CA VAL A 129 -8.56 18.49 -14.73
C VAL A 129 -9.46 18.71 -15.94
N LEU A 130 -9.60 19.95 -16.40
CA LEU A 130 -10.35 20.25 -17.62
C LEU A 130 -9.69 19.60 -18.85
N GLY A 131 -8.37 19.64 -18.94
CA GLY A 131 -7.60 18.95 -19.98
C GLY A 131 -7.85 17.43 -19.98
N MET A 132 -7.87 16.80 -18.81
CA MET A 132 -8.22 15.39 -18.66
C MET A 132 -9.62 15.08 -19.20
N PHE A 133 -10.63 15.90 -18.90
CA PHE A 133 -11.98 15.68 -19.42
C PHE A 133 -12.09 15.92 -20.93
N ARG A 134 -11.35 16.87 -21.50
CA ARG A 134 -11.28 17.06 -22.97
C ARG A 134 -10.69 15.85 -23.68
N GLN A 135 -9.73 15.16 -23.07
CA GLN A 135 -9.17 13.91 -23.63
C GLN A 135 -10.16 12.75 -23.56
N LEU A 136 -11.04 12.72 -22.56
CA LEU A 136 -12.10 11.71 -22.43
C LEU A 136 -13.28 11.98 -23.37
N MET A 137 -13.65 13.25 -23.50
CA MET A 137 -14.77 13.73 -24.30
C MET A 137 -14.23 14.57 -25.46
N ASN A 138 -14.56 15.85 -25.57
CA ASN A 138 -14.00 16.76 -26.56
C ASN A 138 -14.13 18.21 -26.05
N GLU A 139 -13.78 19.18 -26.90
CA GLU A 139 -13.86 20.62 -26.58
C GLU A 139 -15.27 21.22 -26.68
N GLU A 140 -16.20 20.56 -27.36
CA GLU A 140 -17.62 20.95 -27.34
C GLU A 140 -18.25 20.64 -25.96
N GLU A 141 -17.86 19.50 -25.38
CA GLU A 141 -18.34 19.05 -24.06
C GLU A 141 -17.66 19.74 -22.90
N VAL A 142 -16.40 20.13 -23.10
CA VAL A 142 -15.60 20.86 -22.10
C VAL A 142 -14.95 22.06 -22.78
N PRO A 143 -15.69 23.16 -22.97
CA PRO A 143 -15.19 24.38 -23.60
C PRO A 143 -13.94 24.95 -22.91
N TYR A 144 -13.13 25.73 -23.62
CA TYR A 144 -11.87 26.28 -23.08
C TYR A 144 -12.06 27.26 -21.91
N ASP A 145 -13.22 27.89 -21.84
CA ASP A 145 -13.70 28.77 -20.75
C ASP A 145 -14.47 28.04 -19.66
N ALA A 146 -14.58 26.70 -19.72
CA ALA A 146 -15.20 25.91 -18.66
C ALA A 146 -14.47 26.07 -17.33
N GLU A 147 -15.24 26.03 -16.24
CA GLU A 147 -14.73 26.15 -14.87
C GLU A 147 -14.54 24.76 -14.24
N ALA A 148 -13.39 24.53 -13.60
CA ALA A 148 -13.11 23.23 -12.98
C ALA A 148 -14.04 22.92 -11.79
N SER A 149 -14.74 23.91 -11.23
CA SER A 149 -15.79 23.70 -10.23
C SER A 149 -16.92 22.80 -10.74
N ASP A 150 -17.14 22.72 -12.05
CA ASP A 150 -18.15 21.87 -12.68
C ASP A 150 -17.69 20.42 -12.93
N TRP A 151 -16.54 20.01 -12.39
CA TRP A 151 -15.98 18.67 -12.58
C TRP A 151 -16.96 17.51 -12.30
N GLU A 152 -17.92 17.69 -11.37
CA GLU A 152 -18.92 16.65 -11.08
C GLU A 152 -19.83 16.41 -12.28
N LYS A 153 -20.23 17.47 -13.00
CA LYS A 153 -21.04 17.38 -14.22
C LYS A 153 -20.31 16.62 -15.32
N PHE A 154 -19.04 16.96 -15.55
CA PHE A 154 -18.21 16.29 -16.56
C PHE A 154 -17.96 14.82 -16.19
N ALA A 155 -17.68 14.54 -14.92
CA ALA A 155 -17.48 13.18 -14.44
C ALA A 155 -18.74 12.32 -14.56
N ASP A 156 -19.90 12.87 -14.23
CA ASP A 156 -21.17 12.15 -14.32
C ASP A 156 -21.58 11.90 -15.76
N LYS A 157 -21.43 12.90 -16.64
CA LYS A 157 -21.69 12.74 -18.07
C LYS A 157 -20.82 11.64 -18.69
N TYR A 158 -19.51 11.65 -18.41
CA TYR A 158 -18.61 10.60 -18.91
C TYR A 158 -18.94 9.22 -18.31
N ASP A 159 -19.10 9.13 -16.99
CA ASP A 159 -19.38 7.85 -16.31
C ASP A 159 -20.74 7.25 -16.77
N GLU A 160 -21.74 8.07 -17.10
CA GLU A 160 -23.04 7.63 -17.63
C GLU A 160 -22.88 7.02 -19.03
N ALA A 161 -22.25 7.75 -19.96
CA ALA A 161 -22.01 7.27 -21.32
C ALA A 161 -21.17 5.98 -21.33
N TYR A 162 -20.11 5.94 -20.53
CA TYR A 162 -19.22 4.78 -20.42
C TYR A 162 -19.92 3.54 -19.84
N LYS A 163 -20.78 3.69 -18.82
CA LYS A 163 -21.49 2.55 -18.21
C LYS A 163 -22.59 1.99 -19.10
N ASN A 164 -23.17 2.82 -19.95
CA ASN A 164 -24.26 2.44 -20.85
C ASN A 164 -23.75 1.99 -22.23
N ASP A 165 -22.43 1.84 -22.41
CA ASP A 165 -21.79 1.52 -23.70
C ASP A 165 -22.25 2.46 -24.84
N ALA A 166 -22.41 3.75 -24.48
CA ALA A 166 -23.03 4.78 -25.30
C ALA A 166 -22.10 5.99 -25.48
N VAL A 167 -20.78 5.76 -25.54
CA VAL A 167 -19.79 6.81 -25.77
C VAL A 167 -19.99 7.40 -27.17
N PRO A 168 -20.27 8.71 -27.31
CA PRO A 168 -20.46 9.34 -28.62
C PRO A 168 -19.21 9.24 -29.49
N ALA A 169 -19.39 8.98 -30.79
CA ALA A 169 -18.29 8.92 -31.76
C ALA A 169 -17.54 10.26 -31.94
N SER A 170 -18.12 11.38 -31.51
CA SER A 170 -17.46 12.69 -31.51
C SER A 170 -16.51 12.90 -30.34
N TRP A 171 -16.52 12.02 -29.34
CA TRP A 171 -15.57 12.08 -28.23
C TRP A 171 -14.23 11.47 -28.65
N ASN A 172 -13.16 11.99 -28.06
CA ASN A 172 -11.81 11.48 -28.21
C ASN A 172 -11.66 10.07 -27.62
N ASP A 173 -12.45 9.74 -26.58
CA ASP A 173 -12.46 8.46 -25.87
C ASP A 173 -11.06 7.93 -25.49
N ALA A 174 -10.14 8.85 -25.15
CA ALA A 174 -8.81 8.45 -24.72
C ALA A 174 -8.92 7.64 -23.42
N HIS A 175 -8.17 6.54 -23.34
CA HIS A 175 -8.29 5.64 -22.22
C HIS A 175 -7.91 6.34 -20.89
N LYS A 176 -8.75 6.19 -19.86
CA LYS A 176 -8.57 6.83 -18.54
C LYS A 176 -7.19 6.67 -17.91
N GLN A 177 -6.46 5.59 -18.23
CA GLN A 177 -5.11 5.36 -17.71
C GLN A 177 -4.13 6.46 -18.13
N ASP A 178 -4.33 7.05 -19.31
CA ASP A 178 -3.47 8.05 -19.92
C ASP A 178 -3.97 9.45 -19.53
N CYS A 179 -5.29 9.67 -19.57
CA CYS A 179 -5.92 10.91 -19.09
C CYS A 179 -5.57 11.21 -17.63
N ASN A 180 -5.59 10.19 -16.76
CA ASN A 180 -5.27 10.35 -15.34
C ASN A 180 -3.82 10.83 -15.09
N ARG A 181 -2.90 10.69 -16.05
CA ARG A 181 -1.51 11.18 -15.90
C ARG A 181 -1.44 12.69 -15.74
N LEU A 182 -2.36 13.42 -16.37
CA LEU A 182 -2.42 14.88 -16.29
C LEU A 182 -2.65 15.38 -14.87
N ILE A 183 -3.35 14.59 -14.03
CA ILE A 183 -3.74 15.00 -12.68
C ILE A 183 -2.91 14.35 -11.57
N GLU A 184 -1.97 13.46 -11.89
CA GLU A 184 -1.10 12.78 -10.92
C GLU A 184 -0.38 13.71 -9.93
N PRO A 185 0.06 14.94 -10.29
CA PRO A 185 0.70 15.85 -9.34
C PRO A 185 -0.17 16.18 -8.11
N TRP A 186 -1.49 16.18 -8.26
CA TRP A 186 -2.44 16.50 -7.17
C TRP A 186 -3.03 15.28 -6.48
N MET A 187 -2.67 14.08 -6.93
CA MET A 187 -3.22 12.83 -6.40
C MET A 187 -2.49 12.39 -5.13
N TRP A 188 -3.27 11.90 -4.18
CA TRP A 188 -2.74 11.05 -3.12
C TRP A 188 -2.56 9.62 -3.63
N HIS A 189 -1.53 8.95 -3.15
CA HIS A 189 -1.27 7.53 -3.36
C HIS A 189 -1.44 6.76 -2.06
N GLU A 190 -2.00 5.57 -2.16
CA GLU A 190 -2.13 4.64 -1.04
C GLU A 190 -1.42 3.33 -1.40
N THR A 191 -0.56 2.86 -0.52
CA THR A 191 0.14 1.59 -0.67
C THR A 191 0.02 0.74 0.59
N LEU A 192 -0.16 -0.56 0.39
CA LEU A 192 0.07 -1.58 1.39
C LEU A 192 1.53 -1.94 1.26
N VAL A 193 2.26 -1.90 2.36
CA VAL A 193 3.69 -2.18 2.39
C VAL A 193 4.01 -3.11 3.54
N THR A 194 4.82 -4.13 3.26
CA THR A 194 5.38 -5.05 4.27
C THR A 194 6.89 -5.02 4.18
N SER A 195 7.55 -4.96 5.34
CA SER A 195 9.00 -5.05 5.45
C SER A 195 9.44 -5.46 6.86
N THR A 196 10.70 -5.92 6.93
CA THR A 196 11.49 -6.10 8.15
C THR A 196 12.63 -5.07 8.26
N TYR A 197 12.90 -4.31 7.19
CA TYR A 197 14.04 -3.38 7.07
C TYR A 197 13.64 -1.92 7.25
N TRP A 198 12.72 -1.67 8.18
CA TRP A 198 12.21 -0.32 8.44
C TRP A 198 13.30 0.64 8.93
N GLN A 199 14.30 0.18 9.69
CA GLN A 199 15.38 1.03 10.17
C GLN A 199 16.15 1.65 9.00
N ASN A 200 16.54 0.84 8.01
CA ASN A 200 17.20 1.32 6.79
C ASN A 200 16.35 2.37 6.04
N PHE A 201 15.04 2.15 5.92
CA PHE A 201 14.14 3.14 5.32
C PHE A 201 14.15 4.46 6.10
N LEU A 202 14.06 4.40 7.43
CA LEU A 202 14.03 5.58 8.30
C LEU A 202 15.35 6.35 8.27
N ASP A 203 16.48 5.66 8.25
CA ASP A 203 17.81 6.28 8.19
C ASP A 203 18.01 7.04 6.88
N LEU A 204 17.50 6.50 5.77
CA LEU A 204 17.59 7.14 4.45
C LEU A 204 16.59 8.28 4.26
N ARG A 205 15.41 8.21 4.90
CA ARG A 205 14.29 9.13 4.65
C ARG A 205 14.00 10.11 5.78
N ILE A 206 14.78 10.05 6.86
CA ILE A 206 14.81 11.06 7.94
C ILE A 206 16.26 11.53 8.07
N ALA A 207 16.77 12.13 6.99
CA ALA A 207 18.14 12.59 6.86
C ALA A 207 18.17 13.96 6.18
N ALA A 208 19.30 14.65 6.28
CA ALA A 208 19.50 15.92 5.58
C ALA A 208 19.42 15.71 4.06
N GLY A 209 18.73 16.60 3.36
CA GLY A 209 18.62 16.55 1.89
C GLY A 209 17.47 15.67 1.36
N VAL A 210 16.65 15.10 2.24
CA VAL A 210 15.47 14.32 1.83
C VAL A 210 14.34 15.25 1.39
N GLN A 211 13.62 14.87 0.33
CA GLN A 211 12.43 15.60 -0.09
C GLN A 211 11.41 15.68 1.07
N PRO A 212 10.90 16.89 1.42
CA PRO A 212 10.04 17.07 2.61
C PRO A 212 8.83 16.14 2.68
N GLU A 213 8.19 15.83 1.55
CA GLU A 213 7.02 14.93 1.53
C GLU A 213 7.38 13.46 1.86
N MET A 214 8.58 13.02 1.48
CA MET A 214 9.08 11.70 1.84
C MET A 214 9.45 11.65 3.33
N GLU A 215 10.09 12.70 3.84
CA GLU A 215 10.40 12.81 5.28
C GLU A 215 9.11 12.84 6.12
N ALA A 216 8.11 13.64 5.73
CA ALA A 216 6.81 13.68 6.39
C ALA A 216 6.14 12.29 6.44
N THR A 217 6.29 11.49 5.38
CA THR A 217 5.78 10.11 5.32
C THR A 217 6.58 9.20 6.27
N ALA A 218 7.91 9.31 6.28
CA ALA A 218 8.79 8.51 7.14
C ALA A 218 8.59 8.79 8.63
N ILE A 219 8.34 10.04 9.01
CA ILE A 219 8.02 10.44 10.39
C ILE A 219 6.75 9.73 10.89
N LEU A 220 5.70 9.62 10.07
CA LEU A 220 4.49 8.89 10.46
C LEU A 220 4.74 7.38 10.61
N ILE A 221 5.55 6.79 9.72
CA ILE A 221 5.96 5.39 9.81
C ILE A 221 6.75 5.15 11.11
N LYS A 222 7.71 6.02 11.42
CA LYS A 222 8.47 5.98 12.69
C LYS A 222 7.54 6.09 13.90
N ALA A 223 6.54 6.97 13.84
CA ALA A 223 5.57 7.15 14.91
C ALA A 223 4.75 5.88 15.17
N VAL A 224 4.21 5.23 14.12
CA VAL A 224 3.45 3.99 14.31
C VAL A 224 4.33 2.82 14.76
N LEU A 225 5.56 2.71 14.25
CA LEU A 225 6.50 1.66 14.65
C LEU A 225 6.91 1.76 16.12
N LYS A 226 7.12 2.99 16.63
CA LYS A 226 7.43 3.27 18.04
C LYS A 226 6.24 3.05 18.95
N ALA A 227 5.03 3.28 18.45
CA ALA A 227 3.81 3.09 19.21
C ALA A 227 3.47 1.59 19.35
N SER A 228 3.70 0.77 18.31
CA SER A 228 3.29 -0.66 18.26
C SER A 228 3.60 -1.48 19.51
N PRO A 229 4.81 -1.41 20.07
CA PRO A 229 5.16 -2.18 21.26
C PRO A 229 4.26 -1.91 22.47
N LYS A 230 3.76 -0.67 22.59
CA LYS A 230 3.03 -0.16 23.76
C LYS A 230 1.53 -0.45 23.73
N TYR A 231 0.97 -0.72 22.54
CA TYR A 231 -0.47 -0.96 22.38
C TYR A 231 -0.85 -2.46 22.49
N GLY A 232 0.06 -3.30 22.99
CA GLY A 232 -0.29 -4.53 23.71
C GLY A 232 0.20 -5.84 23.08
N THR A 233 1.03 -6.57 23.82
CA THR A 233 1.37 -8.01 23.63
C THR A 233 2.10 -8.38 22.34
N LEU A 234 3.32 -7.88 22.18
CA LEU A 234 4.31 -8.55 21.33
C LEU A 234 4.68 -9.90 21.97
N LYS A 235 3.79 -10.88 21.82
CA LYS A 235 4.10 -12.30 21.98
C LYS A 235 4.71 -12.78 20.67
N LYS A 236 5.63 -13.74 20.76
CA LYS A 236 6.14 -14.45 19.59
C LYS A 236 4.95 -14.94 18.73
N ARG A 237 4.92 -14.51 17.46
CA ARG A 237 3.92 -14.90 16.47
C ARG A 237 4.63 -15.67 15.36
N VAL A 238 4.29 -16.95 15.23
CA VAL A 238 4.86 -17.79 14.17
C VAL A 238 4.40 -17.31 12.79
N MET A 239 3.22 -16.69 12.68
CA MET A 239 2.67 -16.24 11.40
C MET A 239 2.39 -14.72 11.35
N HIS A 240 2.52 -14.16 10.15
CA HIS A 240 2.14 -12.82 9.78
C HIS A 240 1.11 -12.88 8.64
N VAL A 241 -0.16 -12.79 9.02
CA VAL A 241 -1.31 -12.81 8.12
C VAL A 241 -2.06 -11.47 8.27
N PRO A 242 -1.91 -10.53 7.32
CA PRO A 242 -2.62 -9.26 7.35
C PRO A 242 -4.13 -9.43 7.14
N PHE A 243 -4.94 -8.54 7.72
CA PHE A 243 -6.39 -8.41 7.54
C PHE A 243 -7.28 -9.57 8.03
N VAL A 244 -6.71 -10.74 8.31
CA VAL A 244 -7.45 -11.96 8.66
C VAL A 244 -6.82 -12.53 9.93
N ASP A 245 -7.67 -13.01 10.83
CA ASP A 245 -7.26 -13.76 12.00
C ASP A 245 -7.14 -15.24 11.64
N VAL A 246 -6.13 -15.90 12.22
CA VAL A 246 -5.88 -17.33 12.01
C VAL A 246 -6.25 -18.01 13.32
N GLU A 247 -7.25 -18.88 13.27
CA GLU A 247 -7.75 -19.62 14.41
C GLU A 247 -6.99 -20.94 14.58
N GLU A 248 -7.01 -21.52 15.79
CA GLU A 248 -6.32 -22.79 16.07
C GLU A 248 -6.78 -23.93 15.14
N ASN A 249 -8.08 -23.94 14.79
CA ASN A 249 -8.65 -24.92 13.87
C ASN A 249 -8.12 -24.79 12.43
N ASP A 250 -7.72 -23.58 12.02
CA ASP A 250 -7.14 -23.35 10.69
C ASP A 250 -5.75 -23.96 10.58
N LEU A 251 -5.05 -24.11 11.71
CA LEU A 251 -3.67 -24.60 11.79
C LEU A 251 -3.56 -26.13 11.75
N LEU A 252 -4.68 -26.86 11.74
CA LEU A 252 -4.70 -28.32 11.81
C LEU A 252 -4.25 -29.01 10.51
N SER A 253 -4.49 -28.43 9.34
CA SER A 253 -4.06 -28.96 8.04
C SER A 253 -3.91 -27.86 6.99
N TRP A 254 -3.13 -28.10 5.93
CA TRP A 254 -2.96 -27.14 4.85
C TRP A 254 -4.27 -26.80 4.15
N GLU A 255 -5.15 -27.79 3.97
CA GLU A 255 -6.48 -27.63 3.37
C GLU A 255 -7.34 -26.60 4.11
N ARG A 256 -7.17 -26.48 5.43
CA ARG A 256 -7.88 -25.48 6.26
C ARG A 256 -7.20 -24.12 6.25
N LEU A 257 -5.86 -24.10 6.26
CA LEU A 257 -5.08 -22.87 6.32
C LEU A 257 -5.06 -22.12 4.98
N GLU A 258 -4.92 -22.83 3.85
CA GLU A 258 -4.75 -22.24 2.52
C GLU A 258 -5.90 -21.26 2.18
N PRO A 259 -7.19 -21.60 2.37
CA PRO A 259 -8.28 -20.65 2.17
C PRO A 259 -8.15 -19.34 2.96
N VAL A 260 -7.63 -19.39 4.20
CA VAL A 260 -7.41 -18.22 5.07
C VAL A 260 -6.28 -17.35 4.52
N LEU A 261 -5.19 -17.96 4.05
CA LEU A 261 -4.08 -17.23 3.41
C LEU A 261 -4.52 -16.59 2.09
N LEU A 262 -5.31 -17.30 1.28
CA LEU A 262 -5.90 -16.76 0.05
C LEU A 262 -6.91 -15.63 0.32
N GLN A 263 -7.64 -15.70 1.44
CA GLN A 263 -8.47 -14.58 1.87
C GLN A 263 -7.61 -13.37 2.24
N SER A 264 -6.53 -13.55 3.00
CA SER A 264 -5.59 -12.48 3.32
C SER A 264 -4.99 -11.84 2.07
N ALA A 265 -4.57 -12.64 1.08
CA ALA A 265 -4.08 -12.14 -0.21
C ALA A 265 -5.16 -11.35 -0.98
N SER A 266 -6.41 -11.83 -0.97
CA SER A 266 -7.56 -11.11 -1.56
C SER A 266 -7.71 -9.73 -0.94
N GLU A 267 -7.55 -9.64 0.37
CA GLU A 267 -7.67 -8.43 1.14
C GLU A 267 -6.49 -7.47 0.91
N CYS A 268 -5.27 -7.99 0.74
CA CYS A 268 -4.10 -7.21 0.36
C CYS A 268 -4.25 -6.56 -1.04
N ALA A 269 -4.83 -7.28 -2.00
CA ALA A 269 -5.06 -6.78 -3.35
C ALA A 269 -6.10 -5.65 -3.44
N ARG A 270 -7.01 -5.54 -2.47
CA ARG A 270 -8.16 -4.62 -2.51
C ARG A 270 -7.85 -3.16 -2.19
N ILE A 271 -6.59 -2.80 -1.92
CA ILE A 271 -6.19 -1.40 -1.74
C ILE A 271 -6.51 -0.52 -2.97
N SER A 272 -6.72 -1.13 -4.14
CA SER A 272 -7.05 -0.46 -5.38
C SER A 272 -8.45 0.15 -5.47
N TYR A 273 -9.40 -0.16 -4.59
CA TYR A 273 -10.80 0.23 -4.81
C TYR A 273 -11.32 1.37 -3.92
N HIS A 274 -11.00 1.40 -2.61
CA HIS A 274 -11.37 2.50 -1.69
C HIS A 274 -10.34 2.65 -0.55
N ASP A 275 -10.54 3.63 0.35
CA ASP A 275 -9.73 3.78 1.58
C ASP A 275 -9.79 2.50 2.41
N ARG A 276 -8.74 1.70 2.24
CA ARG A 276 -8.64 0.38 2.82
C ARG A 276 -8.60 0.41 4.35
N SER A 277 -8.20 1.52 4.94
CA SER A 277 -8.17 1.69 6.39
C SER A 277 -9.58 1.71 7.01
N GLN A 278 -10.63 1.92 6.22
CA GLN A 278 -12.03 2.02 6.69
C GLN A 278 -12.98 0.92 6.16
N MET A 279 -12.58 0.15 5.15
CA MET A 279 -13.43 -0.89 4.53
C MET A 279 -13.51 -2.18 5.35
N LYS A 280 -14.64 -2.92 5.33
CA LYS A 280 -14.78 -4.30 5.87
C LYS A 280 -14.22 -5.40 4.97
N ASN A 281 -13.81 -6.53 5.57
CA ASN A 281 -13.52 -7.77 4.82
C ASN A 281 -14.72 -8.14 3.97
N ARG A 282 -14.44 -8.70 2.80
CA ARG A 282 -15.45 -9.53 2.13
C ARG A 282 -15.14 -10.97 2.46
N ASN A 283 -16.18 -11.76 2.68
CA ASN A 283 -16.03 -13.19 2.95
C ASN A 283 -15.52 -13.91 1.68
N GLY A 284 -14.64 -14.89 1.89
CA GLY A 284 -14.21 -15.84 0.85
C GLY A 284 -12.86 -15.55 0.20
N SER A 285 -12.28 -16.61 -0.38
CA SER A 285 -10.94 -16.66 -0.98
C SER A 285 -10.94 -16.61 -2.51
N ASN A 286 -12.10 -16.41 -3.15
CA ASN A 286 -12.25 -16.48 -4.61
C ASN A 286 -11.34 -15.51 -5.37
N LEU A 287 -11.18 -14.29 -4.86
CA LEU A 287 -10.25 -13.32 -5.46
C LEU A 287 -8.82 -13.85 -5.36
N GLY A 288 -8.37 -14.32 -4.19
CA GLY A 288 -7.04 -14.89 -3.98
C GLY A 288 -6.76 -16.09 -4.89
N LYS A 289 -7.74 -16.99 -5.06
CA LYS A 289 -7.66 -18.10 -6.02
C LYS A 289 -7.43 -17.59 -7.44
N ARG A 290 -8.24 -16.63 -7.89
CA ARG A 290 -8.10 -16.03 -9.22
C ARG A 290 -6.74 -15.35 -9.41
N LEU A 291 -6.29 -14.57 -8.43
CA LEU A 291 -4.99 -13.89 -8.47
C LEU A 291 -3.83 -14.88 -8.57
N LEU A 292 -3.93 -16.02 -7.90
CA LEU A 292 -2.94 -17.09 -8.01
C LEU A 292 -2.93 -17.68 -9.42
N THR A 293 -4.10 -18.02 -9.98
CA THR A 293 -4.24 -18.53 -11.36
C THR A 293 -3.71 -17.54 -12.40
N GLU A 294 -3.96 -16.24 -12.21
CA GLU A 294 -3.49 -15.16 -13.09
C GLU A 294 -2.02 -14.77 -12.84
N LYS A 295 -1.34 -15.44 -11.89
CA LYS A 295 0.04 -15.14 -11.46
C LYS A 295 0.23 -13.69 -11.03
N HIS A 296 -0.81 -13.07 -10.46
CA HIS A 296 -0.73 -11.76 -9.83
C HIS A 296 -0.18 -11.90 -8.40
N MET A 297 1.15 -12.03 -8.30
CA MET A 297 1.79 -12.56 -7.08
C MET A 297 2.06 -11.55 -5.96
N SER A 298 1.98 -10.24 -6.20
CA SER A 298 2.31 -9.24 -5.17
C SER A 298 1.46 -9.31 -3.89
N PRO A 299 0.15 -9.64 -3.92
CA PRO A 299 -0.65 -9.77 -2.70
C PRO A 299 -0.19 -10.89 -1.75
N PHE A 300 0.50 -11.90 -2.26
CA PHE A 300 1.02 -13.02 -1.49
C PHE A 300 2.33 -12.68 -0.79
N GLU A 301 3.01 -11.59 -1.17
CA GLU A 301 4.25 -11.13 -0.56
C GLU A 301 4.07 -10.51 0.84
N HIS A 302 2.82 -10.19 1.18
CA HIS A 302 2.47 -9.59 2.46
C HIS A 302 2.27 -10.63 3.57
N ILE A 303 2.25 -11.92 3.23
CA ILE A 303 2.03 -13.03 4.15
C ILE A 303 3.36 -13.74 4.39
N ALA A 304 3.66 -14.02 5.65
CA ALA A 304 4.91 -14.67 6.03
C ALA A 304 4.77 -15.52 7.30
N TRP A 305 5.74 -16.38 7.57
CA TRP A 305 5.88 -17.09 8.86
C TRP A 305 7.35 -17.29 9.24
N SER A 306 7.60 -17.69 10.48
CA SER A 306 8.96 -17.91 11.01
C SER A 306 9.74 -18.87 10.14
N ALA A 307 10.99 -18.54 9.82
CA ALA A 307 11.90 -19.42 9.10
C ALA A 307 12.50 -20.54 9.97
N LYS A 308 12.36 -20.45 11.29
CA LYS A 308 12.87 -21.47 12.22
C LYS A 308 12.01 -22.74 12.10
N SER A 309 12.62 -23.87 11.74
CA SER A 309 11.94 -25.17 11.66
C SER A 309 11.18 -25.54 12.92
N SER A 310 11.83 -25.39 14.08
CA SER A 310 11.23 -25.62 15.39
C SER A 310 9.97 -24.79 15.71
N ASP A 311 9.66 -23.75 14.92
CA ASP A 311 8.41 -22.99 15.05
C ASP A 311 7.31 -23.55 14.15
N TRP A 312 7.59 -23.76 12.86
CA TRP A 312 6.57 -24.24 11.92
C TRP A 312 6.32 -25.74 12.01
N GLU A 313 7.26 -26.54 12.51
CA GLU A 313 7.08 -27.98 12.77
C GLU A 313 6.01 -28.27 13.85
N LYS A 314 5.75 -27.30 14.73
CA LYS A 314 4.70 -27.39 15.77
C LYS A 314 3.31 -27.10 15.22
N ILE A 315 3.21 -26.58 14.00
CA ILE A 315 1.96 -26.20 13.35
C ILE A 315 1.70 -27.22 12.24
N SER A 316 0.75 -28.13 12.45
CA SER A 316 0.47 -29.26 11.55
C SER A 316 0.32 -28.83 10.08
N ALA A 317 -0.45 -27.77 9.82
CA ALA A 317 -0.64 -27.23 8.47
C ALA A 317 0.66 -26.76 7.80
N LEU A 318 1.55 -26.09 8.55
CA LEU A 318 2.81 -25.60 8.01
C LEU A 318 3.82 -26.75 7.88
N LYS A 319 3.86 -27.67 8.85
CA LYS A 319 4.70 -28.88 8.76
C LYS A 319 4.36 -29.69 7.52
N GLU A 320 3.07 -29.99 7.29
CA GLU A 320 2.59 -30.67 6.09
C GLU A 320 3.11 -29.99 4.82
N LYS A 321 2.92 -28.67 4.72
CA LYS A 321 3.31 -27.92 3.52
C LYS A 321 4.82 -27.83 3.31
N MET A 322 5.56 -27.62 4.39
CA MET A 322 7.01 -27.50 4.32
C MET A 322 7.66 -28.85 4.02
N THR A 323 7.17 -29.95 4.57
CA THR A 323 7.66 -31.30 4.23
C THR A 323 7.48 -31.59 2.74
N ASP A 324 6.29 -31.35 2.18
CA ASP A 324 6.02 -31.50 0.73
C ASP A 324 6.99 -30.68 -0.13
N LEU A 325 7.31 -29.45 0.30
CA LEU A 325 8.24 -28.58 -0.38
C LEU A 325 9.68 -29.11 -0.33
N LEU A 326 10.13 -29.55 0.84
CA LEU A 326 11.48 -30.10 1.04
C LEU A 326 11.70 -31.38 0.22
N GLU A 327 10.69 -32.26 0.16
CA GLU A 327 10.74 -33.50 -0.64
C GLU A 327 10.91 -33.23 -2.14
N LYS A 328 10.31 -32.15 -2.66
CA LYS A 328 10.43 -31.74 -4.07
C LYS A 328 11.75 -31.06 -4.41
N HIS A 329 12.52 -30.64 -3.40
CA HIS A 329 13.79 -29.93 -3.57
C HIS A 329 14.92 -30.56 -2.72
N PRO A 330 15.27 -31.85 -2.94
CA PRO A 330 16.20 -32.60 -2.09
C PRO A 330 17.63 -32.04 -2.11
N ASP A 331 18.01 -31.33 -3.18
CA ASP A 331 19.34 -30.73 -3.36
C ASP A 331 19.53 -29.42 -2.57
N CYS A 332 18.46 -28.88 -1.99
CA CYS A 332 18.53 -27.68 -1.18
C CYS A 332 18.37 -28.07 0.31
N PRO A 333 19.43 -27.98 1.13
CA PRO A 333 19.30 -28.29 2.55
C PRO A 333 18.28 -27.33 3.21
N PRO A 334 17.51 -27.78 4.22
CA PRO A 334 16.43 -27.00 4.84
C PRO A 334 16.85 -25.57 5.24
N ASP A 335 18.11 -25.40 5.64
CA ASP A 335 18.69 -24.15 6.10
C ASP A 335 18.99 -23.17 4.94
N LYS A 336 19.30 -23.68 3.74
CA LYS A 336 19.53 -22.86 2.52
C LYS A 336 18.24 -22.54 1.79
N ILE A 337 17.21 -23.37 1.96
CA ILE A 337 15.85 -23.12 1.46
C ILE A 337 15.28 -21.84 2.07
N ALA A 338 15.60 -21.54 3.34
CA ALA A 338 15.16 -20.29 3.95
C ALA A 338 15.56 -19.07 3.10
N GLY A 339 16.80 -19.00 2.59
CA GLY A 339 17.26 -17.88 1.75
C GLY A 339 16.53 -17.72 0.41
N SER A 340 16.08 -18.81 -0.22
CA SER A 340 15.28 -18.74 -1.45
C SER A 340 13.81 -18.39 -1.18
N LEU A 341 13.33 -18.65 0.04
CA LEU A 341 11.95 -18.43 0.46
C LEU A 341 11.70 -17.09 1.17
N THR A 342 12.74 -16.39 1.64
CA THR A 342 12.61 -15.12 2.37
C THR A 342 12.39 -13.91 1.47
N SER A 343 12.82 -13.99 0.20
CA SER A 343 12.62 -12.96 -0.82
C SER A 343 13.19 -11.58 -0.39
N ASN A 344 12.32 -10.60 -0.16
CA ASN A 344 12.64 -9.23 0.24
C ASN A 344 12.47 -8.98 1.76
N LEU A 345 12.12 -10.02 2.52
CA LEU A 345 12.15 -10.01 3.98
C LEU A 345 13.54 -10.46 4.48
N SER A 346 13.73 -10.46 5.79
CA SER A 346 14.94 -10.99 6.41
C SER A 346 14.92 -12.52 6.42
N GLU A 347 16.08 -13.14 6.65
CA GLU A 347 16.24 -14.60 6.79
C GLU A 347 15.37 -15.23 7.89
N ASN A 348 14.79 -14.39 8.75
CA ASN A 348 13.91 -14.75 9.85
C ASN A 348 12.48 -15.13 9.42
N TRP A 349 12.08 -14.81 8.18
CA TRP A 349 10.70 -14.93 7.70
C TRP A 349 10.62 -15.57 6.31
N LEU A 350 9.87 -16.66 6.19
CA LEU A 350 9.50 -17.28 4.90
C LEU A 350 8.28 -16.56 4.33
N GLN A 351 8.34 -16.17 3.06
CA GLN A 351 7.27 -15.44 2.38
C GLN A 351 6.34 -16.40 1.64
N PHE A 352 5.03 -16.25 1.83
CA PHE A 352 4.02 -17.15 1.25
C PHE A 352 4.12 -17.23 -0.27
N ARG A 353 4.35 -16.09 -0.94
CA ARG A 353 4.62 -16.04 -2.40
C ARG A 353 5.64 -17.09 -2.84
N ARG A 354 6.77 -17.22 -2.15
CA ARG A 354 7.83 -18.15 -2.53
C ARG A 354 7.45 -19.60 -2.28
N VAL A 355 6.66 -19.85 -1.25
CA VAL A 355 6.20 -21.20 -0.88
C VAL A 355 5.15 -21.72 -1.87
N ILE A 356 4.35 -20.84 -2.47
CA ILE A 356 3.37 -21.22 -3.51
C ILE A 356 3.92 -21.19 -4.93
N GLU A 357 4.92 -20.36 -5.25
CA GLU A 357 5.58 -20.35 -6.57
C GLU A 357 6.28 -21.69 -6.86
N ASN A 358 6.88 -22.32 -5.84
CA ASN A 358 7.47 -23.67 -5.93
C ASN A 358 6.43 -24.81 -6.02
N ARG A 359 5.19 -24.49 -6.41
CA ARG A 359 4.13 -25.46 -6.75
C ARG A 359 4.05 -25.70 -8.27
N GLU A 360 4.68 -24.85 -9.09
CA GLU A 360 4.52 -24.79 -10.56
C GLU A 360 5.83 -24.80 -11.36
N GLN A 361 6.97 -25.13 -10.74
CA GLN A 361 8.22 -25.47 -11.42
C GLN A 361 8.56 -26.92 -11.08
#